data_AF-A0A6P0U0G6-F1
#
_entry.id   AF-A0A6P0U0G6-F1
#
_cell.length_a   1.000
_cell.length_b   1.000
_cell.length_c   1.000
_cell.angle_alpha   90.00
_cell.angle_beta   90.00
_cell.angle_gamma   90.00
#
_symmetry.space_group_name_H-M   'P 1'
#
loop_
_entity.id
_entity.type
_entity.pdbx_description
1 polymer ?
#
loop_
_entity_poly.entity_id
_entity_poly.type
_entity_poly.pdbx_seq_one_letter_code
_entity_poly.pdbx_strand_id
1 'polypeptide(L)'
;MQENWQVLLKQNIKNQYIQNPQEWVDVNISTSGLLNLTLVSNSFFRVSIPQRKEQISNLLKSQVPHLSPGFLSLYTPQEAESLNISPPQISDTFSLVTWQDLAIQAANPQNQLQLSQEEPSIPRTV
;
A
#
# COMPACT_ATOMS: atom_id res chain seq x y z
N MET A 1 -6.72 -6.56 -16.77
CA MET A 1 -7.13 -7.33 -15.58
C MET A 1 -5.91 -7.66 -14.70
N GLN A 2 -5.21 -6.66 -14.14
CA GLN A 2 -3.94 -6.87 -13.42
C GLN A 2 -3.99 -6.42 -11.94
N GLU A 3 -5.13 -5.89 -11.48
CA GLU A 3 -5.26 -5.20 -10.18
C GLU A 3 -5.83 -6.07 -9.04
N ASN A 4 -6.34 -7.27 -9.32
CA ASN A 4 -7.08 -8.03 -8.30
C ASN A 4 -6.15 -8.73 -7.28
N TRP A 5 -4.96 -9.17 -7.71
CA TRP A 5 -4.06 -9.93 -6.83
C TRP A 5 -3.48 -9.07 -5.70
N GLN A 6 -3.22 -7.77 -5.93
CA GLN A 6 -2.71 -6.86 -4.89
C GLN A 6 -3.73 -6.67 -3.78
N VAL A 7 -4.99 -6.47 -4.18
CA VAL A 7 -6.12 -6.33 -3.26
C VAL A 7 -6.29 -7.62 -2.45
N LEU A 8 -6.27 -8.78 -3.12
CA LEU A 8 -6.38 -10.08 -2.45
C LEU A 8 -5.21 -10.34 -1.49
N LEU A 9 -3.98 -10.03 -1.88
CA LEU A 9 -2.80 -10.16 -1.03
C LEU A 9 -2.91 -9.26 0.20
N LYS A 10 -3.26 -7.99 0.01
CA LYS A 10 -3.45 -7.02 1.11
C LYS A 10 -4.55 -7.48 2.06
N GLN A 11 -5.67 -7.98 1.54
CA GLN A 11 -6.76 -8.53 2.35
C GLN A 11 -6.34 -9.77 3.14
N ASN A 12 -5.61 -10.70 2.51
CA ASN A 12 -5.13 -11.90 3.16
C ASN A 12 -4.15 -11.57 4.30
N ILE A 13 -3.18 -10.70 4.03
CA ILE A 13 -2.24 -10.23 5.06
C ILE A 13 -2.98 -9.48 6.18
N LYS A 14 -3.96 -8.64 5.84
CA LYS A 14 -4.82 -7.97 6.84
C LYS A 14 -5.50 -8.99 7.75
N ASN A 15 -6.18 -9.97 7.18
CA ASN A 15 -6.92 -10.97 7.96
C ASN A 15 -6.02 -11.84 8.85
N GLN A 16 -4.78 -12.09 8.42
CA GLN A 16 -3.86 -12.96 9.15
C GLN A 16 -3.05 -12.23 10.23
N TYR A 17 -2.63 -10.99 9.96
CA TYR A 17 -1.65 -10.27 10.79
C TYR A 17 -2.18 -9.00 11.44
N ILE A 18 -3.33 -8.48 11.02
CA ILE A 18 -3.88 -7.21 11.53
C ILE A 18 -5.08 -7.53 12.43
N GLN A 19 -4.89 -7.38 13.73
CA GLN A 19 -5.91 -7.58 14.76
C GLN A 19 -6.22 -6.27 15.48
N ASN A 20 -5.24 -5.37 15.60
CA ASN A 20 -5.35 -4.13 16.35
C ASN A 20 -5.29 -2.91 15.43
N PRO A 21 -5.88 -1.76 15.82
CA PRO A 21 -5.87 -0.54 15.02
C PRO A 21 -4.49 0.11 14.87
N GLN A 22 -3.53 -0.23 15.72
CA GLN A 22 -2.13 0.22 15.62
C GLN A 22 -1.32 -0.58 14.59
N GLU A 23 -1.88 -1.70 14.11
CA GLU A 23 -1.24 -2.59 13.17
C GLU A 23 -1.68 -2.22 11.75
N TRP A 24 -0.75 -2.28 10.81
CA TRP A 24 -1.04 -1.90 9.44
C TRP A 24 -0.13 -2.62 8.46
N VAL A 25 -0.59 -2.65 7.21
CA VAL A 25 0.14 -3.23 6.09
C VAL A 25 0.14 -2.27 4.92
N ASP A 26 1.30 -2.12 4.32
CA ASP A 26 1.52 -1.39 3.10
C ASP A 26 2.23 -2.26 2.07
N VAL A 27 1.70 -2.24 0.86
CA VAL A 27 2.10 -3.12 -0.25
C VAL A 27 2.32 -2.23 -1.45
N ASN A 28 3.57 -2.15 -1.91
CA ASN A 28 3.96 -1.31 -3.04
C ASN A 28 4.76 -2.12 -4.05
N ILE A 29 4.68 -1.74 -5.33
CA ILE A 29 5.54 -2.29 -6.37
C ILE A 29 6.57 -1.22 -6.73
N SER A 30 7.84 -1.57 -6.61
CA SER A 30 8.94 -0.72 -7.04
C SER A 30 8.91 -0.48 -8.56
N THR A 31 9.57 0.58 -9.01
CA THR A 31 9.75 0.86 -10.45
C THR A 31 10.45 -0.28 -11.21
N SER A 32 11.21 -1.12 -10.49
CA SER A 32 11.83 -2.35 -11.00
C SER A 32 10.91 -3.59 -11.01
N GLY A 33 9.63 -3.45 -10.63
CA GLY A 33 8.68 -4.56 -10.60
C GLY A 33 8.78 -5.50 -9.39
N LEU A 34 9.61 -5.15 -8.40
CA LEU A 34 9.75 -5.91 -7.15
C LEU A 34 8.69 -5.49 -6.13
N LEU A 35 8.21 -6.46 -5.35
CA LEU A 35 7.22 -6.26 -4.30
C LEU A 35 7.87 -5.77 -3.01
N ASN A 36 7.56 -4.53 -2.61
CA ASN A 36 7.93 -3.98 -1.32
C ASN A 36 6.75 -4.13 -0.35
N LEU A 37 7.01 -4.73 0.80
CA LEU A 37 6.02 -4.97 1.83
C LEU A 37 6.50 -4.37 3.15
N THR A 38 5.69 -3.49 3.72
CA THR A 38 5.85 -3.03 5.10
C THR A 38 4.68 -3.55 5.92
N LEU A 39 4.98 -4.32 6.96
CA LEU A 39 3.98 -4.93 7.82
C LEU A 39 4.34 -4.66 9.28
N VAL A 40 3.42 -4.01 9.98
CA VAL A 40 3.51 -3.72 11.40
C VAL A 40 2.44 -4.52 12.13
N SER A 41 2.85 -5.49 12.94
CA SER A 41 1.93 -6.43 13.61
C SER A 41 2.49 -6.95 14.94
N ASN A 42 1.63 -7.10 15.96
CA ASN A 42 2.02 -7.76 17.21
C ASN A 42 2.29 -9.25 17.04
N SER A 43 1.88 -9.89 15.93
CA SER A 43 2.22 -11.29 15.65
C SER A 43 3.72 -11.53 15.54
N PHE A 44 4.51 -10.48 15.35
CA PHE A 44 5.97 -10.52 15.32
C PHE A 44 6.63 -10.39 16.70
N PHE A 45 5.84 -10.16 17.75
CA PHE A 45 6.34 -10.10 19.11
C PHE A 45 7.02 -11.41 19.49
N ARG A 46 8.28 -11.33 19.97
CA ARG A 46 9.14 -12.49 20.29
C ARG A 46 9.51 -13.40 19.11
N VAL A 47 9.16 -13.04 17.87
CA VAL A 47 9.64 -13.74 16.66
C VAL A 47 10.94 -13.09 16.20
N SER A 48 11.96 -13.89 15.88
CA SER A 48 13.23 -13.37 15.38
C SER A 48 13.11 -12.85 13.95
N ILE A 49 13.91 -11.85 13.58
CA ILE A 49 13.89 -11.26 12.22
C ILE A 49 14.04 -12.32 11.11
N PRO A 50 14.95 -13.32 11.19
CA PRO A 50 15.03 -14.36 10.16
C PRO A 50 13.75 -15.17 10.01
N GLN A 51 13.11 -15.54 11.12
CA GLN A 51 11.84 -16.27 11.11
C GLN A 51 10.71 -15.44 10.53
N ARG A 52 10.61 -14.15 10.89
CA ARG A 52 9.61 -13.23 10.31
C ARG A 52 9.77 -13.18 8.78
N LYS A 53 11.01 -13.03 8.29
CA LYS A 53 11.31 -12.99 6.85
C LYS A 53 10.95 -14.29 6.15
N GLU A 54 11.26 -15.44 6.77
CA GLU A 54 10.93 -16.75 6.21
C GLU A 54 9.41 -16.96 6.10
N GLN A 55 8.66 -16.66 7.17
CA GLN A 55 7.20 -16.78 7.18
C GLN A 55 6.55 -15.96 6.05
N ILE A 56 6.96 -14.70 5.92
CA ILE A 56 6.44 -13.81 4.89
C ILE A 56 6.90 -14.22 3.49
N SER A 57 8.16 -14.61 3.33
CA SER A 57 8.66 -15.14 2.05
C SER A 57 7.85 -16.36 1.60
N ASN A 58 7.54 -17.29 2.50
CA ASN A 58 6.74 -18.47 2.19
C ASN A 58 5.29 -18.12 1.81
N LEU A 59 4.70 -17.12 2.49
CA LEU A 59 3.39 -16.57 2.15
C LEU A 59 3.36 -15.93 0.76
N LEU A 60 4.38 -15.13 0.43
CA LEU A 60 4.48 -14.46 -0.87
C LEU A 60 4.67 -15.48 -2.00
N LYS A 61 5.49 -16.51 -1.80
CA LYS A 61 5.67 -17.59 -2.78
C LYS A 61 4.37 -18.35 -3.07
N SER A 62 3.51 -18.55 -2.06
CA SER A 62 2.26 -19.28 -2.24
C SER A 62 1.17 -18.45 -2.93
N GLN A 63 1.08 -17.15 -2.62
CA GLN A 63 0.02 -16.29 -3.16
C GLN A 63 0.42 -15.62 -4.48
N VAL A 64 1.67 -15.20 -4.62
CA VAL A 64 2.18 -14.42 -5.76
C VAL A 64 3.53 -14.97 -6.25
N PRO A 65 3.57 -16.22 -6.76
CA PRO A 65 4.82 -16.89 -7.15
C PRO A 65 5.58 -16.20 -8.29
N HIS A 66 4.91 -15.34 -9.05
CA HIS A 66 5.47 -14.62 -10.20
C HIS A 66 6.20 -13.33 -9.79
N LEU A 67 6.08 -12.88 -8.54
CA LEU A 67 6.70 -11.64 -8.06
C LEU A 67 7.89 -11.96 -7.18
N SER A 68 8.99 -11.27 -7.46
CA SER A 68 10.15 -11.32 -6.59
C SER A 68 9.99 -10.32 -5.43
N PRO A 69 10.20 -10.74 -4.18
CA PRO A 69 10.19 -9.82 -3.06
C PRO A 69 11.36 -8.86 -3.18
N GLY A 70 11.09 -7.57 -3.06
CA GLY A 70 12.07 -6.51 -2.92
C GLY A 70 12.38 -6.31 -1.44
N PHE A 71 11.97 -5.17 -0.89
CA PHE A 71 12.18 -4.84 0.52
C PHE A 71 11.06 -5.38 1.40
N LEU A 72 11.44 -6.13 2.44
CA LEU A 72 10.53 -6.62 3.49
C LEU A 72 10.85 -5.92 4.80
N SER A 73 9.95 -5.02 5.20
CA SER A 73 10.00 -4.23 6.42
C SER A 73 9.01 -4.80 7.43
N LEU A 74 9.48 -5.58 8.40
CA LEU A 74 8.64 -6.37 9.31
C LEU A 74 8.88 -5.96 10.77
N TYR A 75 7.92 -5.25 11.36
CA TYR A 75 8.07 -4.63 12.67
C TYR A 75 6.92 -4.97 13.62
N THR A 76 7.19 -4.95 14.92
CA THR A 76 6.13 -4.81 15.93
C THR A 76 5.68 -3.34 16.01
N PRO A 77 4.48 -3.05 16.54
CA PRO A 77 4.05 -1.67 16.78
C PRO A 77 5.05 -0.86 17.63
N GLN A 78 5.67 -1.50 18.63
CA GLN A 78 6.69 -0.89 19.49
C GLN A 78 7.98 -0.56 18.73
N GLU A 79 8.43 -1.47 17.86
CA GLU A 79 9.59 -1.25 16.99
C GLU A 79 9.29 -0.13 15.98
N ALA A 80 8.09 -0.12 15.39
CA ALA A 80 7.66 0.91 14.46
C ALA A 80 7.62 2.29 15.13
N GLU A 81 7.05 2.39 16.34
CA GLU A 81 7.03 3.63 17.13
C GLU A 81 8.45 4.12 17.46
N SER A 82 9.32 3.22 17.90
CA SER A 82 10.73 3.55 18.22
C SER A 82 11.50 4.07 16.99
N LEU A 83 11.13 3.60 15.80
CA LEU A 83 11.73 3.99 14.53
C LEU A 83 10.96 5.14 13.84
N ASN A 84 9.93 5.70 14.48
CA ASN A 84 9.02 6.71 13.92
C ASN A 84 8.39 6.29 12.56
N ILE A 85 8.15 4.99 12.39
CA ILE A 85 7.50 4.44 11.20
C ILE A 85 6.00 4.53 11.40
N SER A 86 5.35 5.37 10.59
CA SER A 86 3.91 5.57 10.60
C SER A 86 3.26 4.90 9.39
N PRO A 87 1.98 4.49 9.48
CA PRO A 87 1.26 4.00 8.32
C PRO A 87 1.26 5.05 7.21
N PRO A 88 1.28 4.62 5.93
CA PRO A 88 1.05 5.54 4.84
C PRO A 88 -0.29 6.23 5.09
N GLN A 89 -0.33 7.54 4.90
CA GLN A 89 -1.58 8.30 4.89
C GLN A 89 -2.35 7.83 3.66
N ILE A 90 -3.10 6.73 3.78
CA ILE A 90 -4.07 6.33 2.78
C ILE A 90 -5.07 7.47 2.79
N SER A 91 -4.98 8.32 1.77
CA SER A 91 -6.01 9.31 1.50
C SER A 91 -7.27 8.52 1.14
N ASP A 92 -8.00 8.07 2.16
CA ASP A 92 -9.41 7.73 2.04
C ASP A 92 -10.05 9.01 1.51
N THR A 93 -10.16 9.09 0.18
CA THR A 93 -10.76 10.18 -0.59
C THR A 93 -10.50 11.54 0.05
N PHE A 94 -9.48 12.28 -0.40
CA PHE A 94 -9.48 13.73 -0.20
C PHE A 94 -10.84 14.23 -0.66
N SER A 95 -11.75 14.46 0.30
CA SER A 95 -12.95 15.22 0.05
C SER A 95 -12.38 16.60 -0.23
N LEU A 96 -12.36 16.96 -1.51
CA LEU A 96 -11.91 18.27 -1.96
C LEU A 96 -12.93 19.27 -1.41
N VAL A 97 -12.75 19.68 -0.15
CA VAL A 97 -13.66 20.62 0.51
C VAL A 97 -13.19 22.05 0.26
N THR A 98 -11.90 22.27 0.01
CA THR A 98 -11.33 23.60 -0.14
C THR A 98 -10.52 23.80 -1.41
N TRP A 99 -10.43 25.06 -1.85
CA TRP A 99 -9.54 25.47 -2.94
C TRP A 99 -8.06 25.18 -2.65
N GLN A 100 -7.68 25.11 -1.38
CA GLN A 100 -6.34 24.73 -0.96
C GLN A 100 -6.04 23.26 -1.26
N ASP A 101 -7.02 22.37 -1.10
CA ASP A 101 -6.89 20.94 -1.42
C ASP A 101 -6.72 20.74 -2.94
N LEU A 102 -7.45 21.51 -3.75
CA LEU A 102 -7.29 21.53 -5.21
C LEU A 102 -5.90 22.02 -5.64
N ALA A 103 -5.36 23.04 -4.98
CA ALA A 103 -4.02 23.54 -5.27
C ALA A 103 -2.93 22.50 -4.96
N ILE A 104 -3.07 21.78 -3.83
CA ILE A 104 -2.15 20.70 -3.44
C ILE A 104 -2.23 19.53 -4.44
N GLN A 105 -3.45 19.20 -4.91
CA GLN A 105 -3.65 18.15 -5.91
C GLN A 105 -3.09 18.51 -7.29
N ALA A 106 -3.23 19.77 -7.71
CA ALA A 106 -2.66 20.26 -8.97
C ALA A 106 -1.12 20.32 -8.93
N ALA A 107 -0.53 20.57 -7.76
CA ALA A 107 0.91 20.59 -7.57
C ALA A 107 1.57 19.20 -7.66
N ASN A 108 0.82 18.11 -7.39
CA ASN A 108 1.32 16.74 -7.42
C ASN A 108 0.50 15.83 -8.37
N PRO A 109 0.66 15.98 -9.69
CA PRO A 109 -0.13 15.25 -10.70
C PRO A 109 0.12 13.73 -10.72
N GLN A 110 1.18 13.25 -10.08
CA GLN A 110 1.51 11.81 -10.01
C GLN A 110 0.61 11.01 -9.05
N ASN A 111 -0.14 11.67 -8.16
CA ASN A 111 -1.08 11.02 -7.22
C ASN A 111 -2.54 11.07 -7.70
N GLN A 112 -2.78 11.49 -8.94
CA GLN A 112 -4.13 11.58 -9.48
C GLN A 112 -4.57 10.22 -10.02
N LEU A 113 -5.77 9.76 -9.64
CA LEU A 113 -6.50 8.77 -10.41
C LEU A 113 -6.66 9.36 -11.81
N GLN A 114 -6.17 8.67 -12.85
CA GLN A 114 -6.46 9.04 -14.24
C GLN A 114 -7.98 8.95 -14.43
N LEU A 115 -8.67 10.07 -14.24
CA LEU A 115 -10.02 10.21 -14.73
C LEU A 115 -9.93 10.19 -16.26
N SER A 116 -10.66 9.26 -16.88
CA SER A 116 -10.82 9.22 -18.33
C SER A 116 -11.19 10.62 -18.80
N GLN A 117 -10.32 11.25 -19.58
CA GLN A 117 -10.58 12.56 -20.14
C GLN A 117 -11.86 12.48 -20.98
N GLU A 118 -12.91 13.19 -20.56
CA GLU A 118 -14.07 13.42 -21.39
C GLU A 118 -13.60 14.30 -22.56
N GLU A 119 -13.65 13.76 -23.79
CA GLU A 119 -13.25 14.51 -24.97
C GLU A 119 -14.08 15.80 -25.06
N PRO A 120 -13.44 16.95 -25.39
CA PRO A 120 -14.17 18.20 -25.53
C PRO A 120 -15.21 18.06 -26.63
N SER A 121 -16.49 18.19 -26.26
CA SER A 121 -17.59 18.21 -27.21
C SER A 121 -17.43 19.39 -28.15
N ILE A 122 -17.19 19.10 -29.43
CA ILE A 122 -17.09 20.09 -30.50
C ILE A 122 -18.42 20.85 -30.56
N PRO A 123 -18.41 22.20 -30.49
CA PRO A 123 -19.64 22.97 -30.63
C PRO A 123 -20.23 22.73 -32.01
N ARG A 124 -21.48 22.26 -32.08
CA ARG A 124 -22.23 22.26 -33.33
C ARG A 124 -22.54 23.70 -33.69
N THR A 125 -21.97 24.19 -34.77
CA THR A 125 -22.44 25.41 -35.44
C THR A 125 -23.82 25.14 -36.03
N VAL A 126 -24.80 25.96 -35.65
CA VAL A 126 -26.15 26.03 -36.25
C VAL A 126 -26.11 26.72 -37.61
#